data_AF-A0A9X8VEG7-F1
#
_entry.id   AF-A0A9X8VEG7-F1
#
_cell.length_a   1.000
_cell.length_b   1.000
_cell.length_c   1.000
_cell.angle_alpha   90.00
_cell.angle_beta   90.00
_cell.angle_gamma   90.00
#
_symmetry.space_group_name_H-M   'P 1'
#
loop_
_entity.id
_entity.type
_entity.pdbx_description
1 polymer ?
#
loop_
_entity_poly.entity_id
_entity_poly.type
_entity_poly.pdbx_seq_one_letter_code
_entity_poly.pdbx_strand_id
1 'polypeptide(L)' 'PRFQNLNGYLWPERWLERYAELPFIARVLQGMASRRPRLEALAGSFADVEQHYHQLETQFWQFYPQMMQQAKEKTL' A
#
# COMPACT_ATOMS: atom_id res chain seq x y z
N PRO A 1 1.79 -0.11 -18.87
CA PRO A 1 3.06 0.63 -18.64
C PRO A 1 3.26 1.11 -17.19
N ARG A 2 2.24 1.70 -16.55
CA ARG A 2 2.38 2.32 -15.22
C ARG A 2 2.61 1.31 -14.09
N PHE A 3 1.93 0.16 -14.13
CA PHE A 3 2.09 -0.94 -13.15
C PHE A 3 3.44 -1.67 -13.29
N GLN A 4 3.92 -1.91 -14.51
CA GLN A 4 5.23 -2.53 -14.75
C GLN A 4 6.38 -1.62 -14.29
N ASN A 5 6.29 -0.31 -14.54
CA ASN A 5 7.24 0.66 -13.98
C ASN A 5 7.17 0.71 -12.46
N LEU A 6 5.97 0.61 -11.87
CA LEU A 6 5.80 0.52 -10.42
C LEU A 6 6.54 -0.70 -9.88
N ASN A 7 6.34 -1.88 -10.47
CA ASN A 7 7.01 -3.13 -10.08
C ASN A 7 8.55 -3.03 -10.17
N GLY A 8 9.07 -2.24 -11.12
CA GLY A 8 10.51 -1.98 -11.25
C GLY A 8 11.14 -1.31 -10.02
N TYR A 9 10.36 -0.57 -9.23
CA TYR A 9 10.80 0.02 -7.96
C TYR A 9 10.33 -0.80 -6.76
N LEU A 10 9.12 -1.38 -6.85
CA LEU A 10 8.45 -2.10 -5.77
C LEU A 10 9.22 -3.34 -5.33
N TRP A 11 9.80 -4.07 -6.29
CA TRP A 11 10.53 -5.30 -5.99
C TRP A 11 11.93 -5.07 -5.41
N PRO A 12 12.81 -4.27 -6.04
CA PRO A 12 14.17 -4.06 -5.53
C PRO A 12 14.19 -3.39 -4.16
N GLU A 13 13.25 -2.48 -3.90
CA GLU A 13 13.16 -1.77 -2.63
C GLU A 13 12.30 -2.50 -1.57
N ARG A 14 11.86 -3.73 -1.87
CA ARG A 14 11.08 -4.60 -0.98
C ARG A 14 9.88 -3.89 -0.36
N TRP A 15 9.20 -3.06 -1.15
CA TRP A 15 8.14 -2.19 -0.62
C TRP A 15 7.05 -2.97 0.07
N LEU A 16 6.63 -4.13 -0.46
CA LEU A 16 5.63 -5.00 0.18
C LEU A 16 6.05 -5.46 1.58
N GLU A 17 7.34 -5.68 1.80
CA GLU A 17 7.85 -6.06 3.11
C GLU A 17 7.92 -4.84 4.04
N ARG A 18 8.27 -3.68 3.50
CA ARG A 18 8.35 -2.43 4.25
C ARG A 18 6.98 -1.85 4.57
N TYR A 19 5.93 -2.21 3.82
CA TYR A 19 4.56 -1.86 4.16
C TYR A 19 4.12 -2.50 5.48
N ALA A 20 4.76 -3.58 5.94
CA ALA A 20 4.53 -4.09 7.29
C ALA A 20 4.95 -3.09 8.39
N GLU A 21 5.80 -2.11 8.07
CA GLU A 21 6.22 -1.07 9.00
C GLU A 21 5.35 0.18 8.85
N LEU A 22 4.47 0.41 9.82
CA LEU A 22 3.66 1.64 9.94
C LEU A 22 4.45 2.95 9.74
N PRO A 23 5.67 3.13 10.31
CA PRO A 23 6.47 4.33 10.08
C PRO A 23 6.88 4.54 8.62
N PHE A 24 6.97 3.47 7.83
CA PHE A 24 7.26 3.58 6.40
C PHE A 24 6.05 4.09 5.63
N ILE A 25 4.84 3.64 5.99
CA ILE A 25 3.57 4.13 5.41
C ILE A 25 3.43 5.64 5.64
N ALA A 26 3.75 6.11 6.85
CA ALA A 26 3.75 7.54 7.18
C ALA A 26 4.63 8.35 6.22
N ARG A 27 5.86 7.88 5.99
CA ARG A 27 6.83 8.55 5.10
C ARG A 27 6.34 8.57 3.65
N VAL A 28 5.71 7.50 3.18
CA VAL A 28 5.17 7.44 1.82
C VAL A 28 4.00 8.42 1.65
N LEU A 29 3.07 8.46 2.61
CA LEU A 29 1.94 9.42 2.59
C LEU A 29 2.42 10.87 2.65
N GLN A 30 3.40 11.16 3.51
CA GLN A 30 4.01 12.49 3.60
C GLN A 30 4.79 12.87 2.33
N GLY A 31 5.47 11.90 1.71
CA GLY A 31 6.11 12.05 0.41
C GLY A 31 5.12 12.34 -0.73
N MET A 32 3.93 11.74 -0.68
CA MET A 32 2.86 12.02 -1.64
C MET A 32 2.24 13.41 -1.44
N ALA A 33 1.98 13.79 -0.18
CA ALA A 33 1.45 15.10 0.19
C ALA A 33 2.42 16.24 -0.20
N SER A 34 3.72 16.07 0.06
CA SER A 34 4.74 17.08 -0.27
C SER A 34 4.91 17.31 -1.78
N ARG A 35 4.69 16.29 -2.61
CA ARG A 35 4.80 16.40 -4.08
C ARG A 35 3.56 16.96 -4.74
N ARG A 36 2.40 16.95 -4.07
CA ARG A 36 1.12 17.40 -4.65
C ARG A 36 0.31 18.18 -3.60
N PRO A 37 0.17 19.52 -3.75
CA PRO A 37 -0.61 20.34 -2.82
C PRO A 37 -2.06 19.89 -2.64
N ARG A 38 -2.68 19.32 -3.69
CA ARG A 38 -4.05 18.75 -3.61
C ARG A 38 -4.17 17.52 -2.69
N LEU A 39 -3.05 16.94 -2.27
CA LEU A 39 -2.96 15.76 -1.42
C LEU A 39 -2.45 16.10 -0.02
N GLU A 40 -2.42 17.37 0.37
CA GLU A 40 -1.97 17.79 1.70
C GLU A 40 -2.74 17.12 2.84
N ALA A 41 -4.04 16.88 2.66
CA ALA A 41 -4.88 16.18 3.62
C ALA A 41 -4.41 14.74 3.93
N LEU A 42 -3.65 14.10 3.03
CA LEU A 42 -3.07 12.77 3.28
C LEU A 42 -1.97 12.76 4.34
N ALA A 43 -1.34 13.91 4.62
CA ALA A 43 -0.37 13.99 5.70
C ALA A 43 -1.05 13.86 7.08
N GLY A 44 -2.29 14.35 7.21
CA GLY A 44 -3.08 14.27 8.44
C GLY A 44 -3.79 12.94 8.65
N SER A 45 -4.10 12.21 7.56
CA SER A 45 -4.82 10.92 7.63
C SER A 45 -3.97 9.74 8.10
N PHE A 46 -2.68 9.95 8.40
CA PHE A 46 -1.82 8.85 8.85
C PHE A 46 -2.29 8.25 10.18
N ALA A 47 -2.78 9.08 11.11
CA ALA A 47 -3.31 8.60 12.39
C ALA A 47 -4.50 7.64 12.20
N ASP A 48 -5.41 7.97 11.28
CA ASP A 48 -6.55 7.11 10.94
C ASP A 48 -6.07 5.79 10.31
N VAL A 49 -5.09 5.87 9.40
CA VAL A 49 -4.49 4.68 8.78
C VAL A 49 -3.82 3.80 9.83
N GLU A 50 -3.06 4.37 10.76
CA GLU A 50 -2.42 3.65 11.87
C GLU A 50 -3.47 2.94 12.75
N GLN A 51 -4.54 3.65 13.11
CA GLN A 51 -5.63 3.11 13.94
C GLN A 51 -6.34 1.92 13.27
N HIS A 52 -6.51 1.97 11.94
CA HIS A 52 -7.23 0.94 11.19
C HIS A 52 -6.31 -0.10 10.53
N TYR A 53 -4.99 0.08 10.60
CA TYR A 53 -4.02 -0.75 9.89
C TYR A 53 -4.17 -2.24 10.20
N HIS A 54 -4.34 -2.58 11.48
CA HIS A 54 -4.48 -3.98 11.89
C HIS A 54 -5.74 -4.65 11.33
N GLN A 55 -6.83 -3.90 11.19
CA GLN A 55 -8.06 -4.41 10.59
C GLN A 55 -7.89 -4.64 9.08
N LEU A 56 -7.22 -3.69 8.40
CA LEU A 56 -6.88 -3.82 6.98
C LEU A 56 -5.94 -5.01 6.74
N GLU A 57 -4.92 -5.19 7.58
CA GLU A 57 -4.00 -6.32 7.53
C GLU A 57 -4.76 -7.65 7.68
N THR A 58 -5.64 -7.74 8.67
CA THR A 58 -6.45 -8.95 8.92
C THR A 58 -7.32 -9.29 7.71
N GLN A 59 -7.99 -8.28 7.14
CA GLN A 59 -8.82 -8.47 5.94
C GLN A 59 -7.98 -8.86 4.72
N PHE A 60 -6.81 -8.24 4.56
CA PHE A 60 -5.89 -8.56 3.48
C PHE A 60 -5.49 -10.04 3.51
N TRP A 61 -5.14 -10.59 4.68
CA TRP A 61 -4.79 -12.01 4.81
C TRP A 61 -5.94 -12.97 4.49
N GLN A 62 -7.18 -12.56 4.74
CA GLN A 62 -8.36 -13.36 4.39
C GLN A 62 -8.68 -13.32 2.89
N PHE A 63 -8.46 -12.15 2.27
CA PHE A 63 -8.80 -11.89 0.87
C PHE A 63 -7.69 -12.32 -0.12
N TYR A 64 -6.42 -12.13 0.25
CA TYR A 64 -5.28 -12.32 -0.64
C TYR A 64 -5.21 -13.72 -1.27
N PRO A 65 -5.45 -14.83 -0.55
CA PRO A 65 -5.47 -16.17 -1.17
C PRO A 65 -6.55 -16.31 -2.25
N GLN A 66 -7.71 -15.70 -2.04
CA GLN A 66 -8.84 -15.75 -2.98
C GLN A 66 -8.52 -14.95 -4.25
N MET A 67 -7.96 -13.75 -4.09
CA MET A 67 -7.44 -12.95 -5.20
C MET A 67 -6.39 -13.74 -6.00
N MET A 68 -5.43 -14.38 -5.32
CA MET A 68 -4.40 -15.17 -6.00
C MET A 68 -4.96 -16.37 -6.75
N GLN A 69 -6.02 -16.99 -6.24
CA GLN A 69 -6.70 -18.07 -6.93
C GLN A 69 -7.39 -17.57 -8.21
N GLN A 70 -8.15 -16.48 -8.13
CA GLN A 70 -8.80 -15.87 -9.28
C GLN A 70 -7.79 -15.40 -10.35
N ALA A 71 -6.62 -14.88 -9.91
CA ALA A 71 -5.56 -14.45 -10.83
C ALA A 71 -4.99 -15.62 -11.63
N LYS A 72 -4.76 -16.77 -10.97
CA LYS A 72 -4.29 -18.01 -11.61
C LYS A 72 -5.32 -18.55 -12.59
N GLU A 73 -6.59 -18.46 -12.23
CA GLU A 73 -7.72 -18.88 -13.07
C GLU A 73 -8.02 -17.91 -14.22
N LYS A 74 -7.33 -16.75 -14.26
CA LYS A 74 -7.58 -15.65 -15.22
C LYS A 74 -9.01 -15.11 -15.16
N THR A 75 -9.62 -15.16 -13.98
CA THR A 75 -10.99 -14.69 -13.70
C THR A 75 -11.04 -13.35 -12.97
N LEU A 76 -9.89 -12.67 -12.91
CA LEU A 76 -9.66 -11.41 -12.21
C LEU A 76 -9.76 -10.20 -13.15
#